data_AF-A0A661VSA2-F1
#
_entry.id   AF-A0A661VSA2-F1
#
_cell.length_a   1.000
_cell.length_b   1.000
_cell.length_c   1.000
_cell.angle_alpha   90.00
_cell.angle_beta   90.00
_cell.angle_gamma   90.00
#
_symmetry.space_group_name_H-M   'P 1'
#
loop_
_entity.id
_entity.type
_entity.pdbx_description
1 polymer ?
#
loop_
_entity_poly.entity_id
_entity_poly.type
_entity_poly.pdbx_seq_one_letter_code
_entity_poly.pdbx_strand_id
1 'polypeptide(L)'
;MPPHFTLDTEEQDDAAEAFWPEGFKQVVHETVQDFIARQFVRQGAFRETFASCYAGRYSDYKEFVSDIARIVAIGAENGADAMFDEIFEAFYNGSRLPEVRKRARLLWPAISLDRLEHKVRPVIVKEYAREKSFENVYVDHFKRDYDSFEEFLTSISKLVTVGAVSGADDALERVYRALLNRQALPPARRRARRLKI
;
A
#
# COMPACT_ATOMS: atom_id res chain seq x y z
N MET A 1 -17.10 4.62 -41.10
CA MET A 1 -16.29 4.98 -39.92
C MET A 1 -17.04 4.50 -38.69
N PRO A 2 -16.52 3.53 -37.92
CA PRO A 2 -17.11 3.20 -36.63
C PRO A 2 -16.74 4.29 -35.60
N PRO A 3 -17.60 4.57 -34.62
CA PRO A 3 -17.32 5.58 -33.59
C PRO A 3 -16.18 5.13 -32.69
N HIS A 4 -15.23 6.04 -32.43
CA HIS A 4 -14.24 5.90 -31.37
C HIS A 4 -14.97 5.95 -30.03
N PHE A 5 -15.20 4.80 -29.42
CA PHE A 5 -15.50 4.71 -27.99
C PHE A 5 -14.19 5.01 -27.23
N THR A 6 -13.97 6.27 -26.88
CA THR A 6 -13.15 6.57 -25.71
C THR A 6 -13.93 6.05 -24.51
N LEU A 7 -13.59 4.84 -24.05
CA LEU A 7 -14.04 4.35 -22.75
C LEU A 7 -13.71 5.44 -21.73
N ASP A 8 -14.74 5.92 -21.06
CA ASP A 8 -14.65 6.91 -20.00
C ASP A 8 -13.83 6.30 -18.85
N THR A 9 -12.54 6.62 -18.81
CA THR A 9 -11.59 6.08 -17.83
C THR A 9 -11.74 6.76 -16.47
N GLU A 10 -12.30 7.98 -16.42
CA GLU A 10 -12.44 8.75 -15.18
C GLU A 10 -13.53 8.18 -14.27
N GLU A 11 -14.74 7.92 -14.78
CA GLU A 11 -15.83 7.30 -13.98
C GLU A 11 -15.48 5.88 -13.49
N GLN A 12 -14.63 5.14 -14.22
CA GLN A 12 -14.21 3.79 -13.85
C GLN A 12 -13.10 3.77 -12.80
N ASP A 13 -12.22 4.76 -12.81
CA ASP A 13 -11.19 4.93 -11.77
C ASP A 13 -11.83 5.38 -10.45
N ASP A 14 -12.83 6.28 -10.51
CA ASP A 14 -13.59 6.73 -9.33
C ASP A 14 -14.33 5.57 -8.62
N ALA A 15 -14.92 4.64 -9.38
CA ALA A 15 -15.60 3.48 -8.81
C ALA A 15 -14.64 2.46 -8.16
N ALA A 16 -13.42 2.32 -8.69
CA ALA A 16 -12.38 1.47 -8.09
C ALA A 16 -11.80 2.10 -6.82
N GLU A 17 -11.69 3.43 -6.76
CA GLU A 17 -11.29 4.14 -5.56
C GLU A 17 -12.36 4.13 -4.46
N ALA A 18 -13.65 4.01 -4.82
CA ALA A 18 -14.77 3.97 -3.88
C ALA A 18 -14.72 2.78 -2.90
N PHE A 19 -14.07 1.67 -3.28
CA PHE A 19 -13.90 0.51 -2.39
C PHE A 19 -12.74 0.65 -1.42
N TRP A 20 -11.89 1.66 -1.61
CA TRP A 20 -10.69 1.83 -0.82
C TRP A 20 -10.94 2.88 0.27
N PRO A 21 -10.81 2.52 1.56
CA PRO A 21 -11.25 3.39 2.64
C PRO A 21 -10.31 4.59 2.70
N GLU A 22 -10.82 5.81 2.62
CA GLU A 22 -9.95 6.99 2.55
C GLU A 22 -9.10 7.15 3.82
N GLY A 23 -9.66 6.79 4.98
CA GLY A 23 -8.89 6.79 6.21
C GLY A 23 -7.75 5.77 6.17
N PHE A 24 -7.96 4.62 5.54
CA PHE A 24 -6.92 3.60 5.39
C PHE A 24 -5.75 4.12 4.52
N LYS A 25 -6.05 4.70 3.35
CA LYS A 25 -5.04 5.26 2.44
C LYS A 25 -4.19 6.29 3.17
N GLN A 26 -4.85 7.24 3.82
CA GLN A 26 -4.18 8.31 4.55
C GLN A 26 -3.27 7.74 5.66
N VAL A 27 -3.77 6.78 6.43
CA VAL A 27 -2.99 6.18 7.52
C VAL A 27 -1.77 5.42 7.02
N VAL A 28 -1.88 4.69 5.91
CA VAL A 28 -0.72 4.01 5.29
C VAL A 28 0.27 5.04 4.77
N HIS A 29 -0.20 6.00 3.98
CA HIS A 29 0.63 7.03 3.37
C HIS A 29 1.46 7.79 4.43
N GLU A 30 0.78 8.40 5.40
CA GLU A 30 1.40 9.20 6.45
C GLU A 30 2.30 8.36 7.34
N THR A 31 1.85 7.16 7.75
CA THR A 31 2.64 6.32 8.67
C THR A 31 3.93 5.84 8.02
N VAL A 32 3.86 5.40 6.77
CA VAL A 32 5.03 4.90 6.04
C VAL A 32 5.97 6.05 5.72
N GLN A 33 5.46 7.14 5.14
CA GLN A 33 6.28 8.30 4.79
C GLN A 33 7.01 8.86 6.01
N ASP A 34 6.29 9.12 7.11
CA ASP A 34 6.89 9.63 8.33
C ASP A 34 7.94 8.69 8.93
N PHE A 35 7.70 7.38 8.85
CA PHE A 35 8.64 6.40 9.39
C PHE A 35 9.94 6.40 8.59
N ILE A 36 9.86 6.29 7.26
CA ILE A 36 11.02 6.28 6.37
C ILE A 36 11.81 7.58 6.50
N ALA A 37 11.13 8.72 6.40
CA ALA A 37 11.76 10.04 6.48
C ALA A 37 12.52 10.21 7.81
N ARG A 38 11.88 9.87 8.94
CA ARG A 38 12.53 9.97 10.25
C ARG A 38 13.74 9.05 10.38
N GLN A 39 13.67 7.82 9.89
CA GLN A 39 14.81 6.89 9.97
C GLN A 39 16.00 7.39 9.15
N PHE A 40 15.77 7.81 7.90
CA PHE A 40 16.83 8.31 7.02
C PHE A 40 17.42 9.63 7.48
N VAL A 41 16.61 10.58 7.96
CA VAL A 41 17.13 11.83 8.53
C VAL A 41 17.96 11.56 9.78
N ARG A 42 17.45 10.74 10.71
CA ARG A 42 18.13 10.43 11.99
C ARG A 42 19.50 9.79 11.79
N GLN A 43 19.62 8.87 10.82
CA GLN A 43 20.89 8.19 10.55
C GLN A 43 21.78 8.90 9.52
N GLY A 44 21.31 10.00 8.92
CA GLY A 44 22.02 10.64 7.82
C GLY A 44 22.25 9.71 6.61
N ALA A 45 21.29 8.81 6.35
CA ALA A 45 21.38 7.82 5.29
C ALA A 45 21.55 8.48 3.91
N PHE A 46 22.50 8.00 3.10
CA PHE A 46 22.74 8.50 1.75
C PHE A 46 23.16 9.98 1.64
N ARG A 47 23.64 10.62 2.72
CA ARG A 47 24.13 12.02 2.66
C ARG A 47 25.22 12.22 1.62
N GLU A 48 26.17 11.29 1.54
CA GLU A 48 27.24 11.34 0.56
C GLU A 48 26.70 11.19 -0.86
N THR A 49 25.82 10.21 -1.10
CA THR A 49 25.14 10.01 -2.38
C THR A 49 24.35 11.26 -2.81
N PHE A 50 23.65 11.89 -1.87
CA PHE A 50 22.95 13.15 -2.12
C PHE A 50 23.91 14.24 -2.58
N ALA A 51 24.99 14.48 -1.82
CA ALA A 51 25.97 15.52 -2.14
C ALA A 51 26.64 15.28 -3.50
N SER A 52 26.93 14.03 -3.85
CA SER A 52 27.63 13.69 -5.10
C SER A 52 26.74 13.65 -6.33
N CYS A 53 25.46 13.29 -6.19
CA CYS A 53 24.61 12.93 -7.35
C CYS A 53 23.28 13.70 -7.44
N TYR A 54 22.81 14.31 -6.35
CA TYR A 54 21.45 14.85 -6.28
C TYR A 54 21.37 16.30 -5.77
N ALA A 55 22.47 16.90 -5.31
CA ALA A 55 22.52 18.29 -4.84
C ALA A 55 22.12 19.33 -5.93
N GLY A 56 22.23 18.97 -7.21
CA GLY A 56 21.74 19.81 -8.32
C GLY A 56 20.25 19.64 -8.65
N ARG A 57 19.55 18.69 -8.02
CA ARG A 57 18.14 18.35 -8.32
C ARG A 57 17.19 18.65 -7.15
N TYR A 58 17.69 18.60 -5.92
CA TYR A 58 16.93 18.91 -4.73
C TYR A 58 17.56 20.10 -4.02
N SER A 59 16.73 20.94 -3.41
CA SER A 59 17.19 22.13 -2.68
C SER A 59 18.00 21.77 -1.44
N ASP A 60 17.66 20.66 -0.78
CA ASP A 60 18.40 20.14 0.36
C ASP A 60 18.25 18.61 0.54
N TYR A 61 19.01 18.08 1.51
CA TYR A 61 19.00 16.67 1.87
C TYR A 61 17.64 16.19 2.42
N LYS A 62 16.90 17.05 3.14
CA LYS A 62 15.60 16.68 3.70
C LYS A 62 14.55 16.53 2.61
N GLU A 63 14.57 17.40 1.59
CA GLU A 63 13.71 17.28 0.41
C GLU A 63 13.97 15.97 -0.33
N PHE A 64 15.25 15.64 -0.55
CA PHE A 64 15.65 14.35 -1.14
C PHE A 64 15.13 13.15 -0.35
N VAL A 65 15.28 13.16 0.99
CA VAL A 65 14.76 12.09 1.85
C VAL A 65 13.22 12.04 1.84
N SER A 66 12.56 13.20 1.79
CA SER A 66 11.10 13.30 1.73
C SER A 66 10.57 12.65 0.44
N ASP A 67 11.24 12.89 -0.69
CA ASP A 67 10.86 12.29 -1.97
C ASP A 67 11.03 10.76 -1.97
N ILE A 68 12.13 10.25 -1.39
CA ILE A 68 12.30 8.81 -1.17
C ILE A 68 11.18 8.24 -0.28
N ALA A 69 10.87 8.91 0.83
CA ALA A 69 9.82 8.46 1.75
C ALA A 69 8.45 8.40 1.07
N ARG A 70 8.15 9.38 0.20
CA ARG A 70 6.95 9.42 -0.64
C ARG A 70 6.91 8.26 -1.64
N ILE A 71 8.03 7.94 -2.30
CA ILE A 71 8.14 6.77 -3.19
C ILE A 71 7.82 5.48 -2.45
N VAL A 72 8.33 5.31 -1.22
CA VAL A 72 8.09 4.11 -0.41
C VAL A 72 6.65 4.05 0.09
N ALA A 73 6.05 5.17 0.48
CA ALA A 73 4.64 5.24 0.85
C ALA A 73 3.71 4.85 -0.31
N ILE A 74 3.96 5.37 -1.52
CA ILE A 74 3.25 4.95 -2.73
C ILE A 74 3.52 3.46 -3.06
N GLY A 75 4.72 2.96 -2.75
CA GLY A 75 5.01 1.53 -2.77
C GLY A 75 4.05 0.73 -1.88
N ALA A 76 3.86 1.19 -0.65
CA ALA A 76 2.96 0.56 0.31
C ALA A 76 1.52 0.56 -0.18
N GLU A 77 1.04 1.69 -0.70
CA GLU A 77 -0.27 1.81 -1.35
C GLU A 77 -0.46 0.76 -2.45
N ASN A 78 0.49 0.66 -3.38
CA ASN A 78 0.44 -0.34 -4.46
C ASN A 78 0.41 -1.79 -3.95
N GLY A 79 1.12 -2.07 -2.85
CA GLY A 79 1.12 -3.40 -2.24
C GLY A 79 -0.19 -3.72 -1.53
N ALA A 80 -0.83 -2.72 -0.91
CA ALA A 80 -2.16 -2.84 -0.36
C ALA A 80 -3.21 -3.04 -1.47
N ASP A 81 -3.15 -2.25 -2.55
CA ASP A 81 -4.01 -2.38 -3.73
C ASP A 81 -3.94 -3.82 -4.28
N ALA A 82 -2.74 -4.36 -4.49
CA ALA A 82 -2.56 -5.74 -4.97
C ALA A 82 -3.15 -6.80 -4.03
N MET A 83 -3.11 -6.57 -2.72
CA MET A 83 -3.71 -7.50 -1.75
C MET A 83 -5.24 -7.39 -1.72
N PHE A 84 -5.78 -6.19 -1.89
CA PHE A 84 -7.21 -6.03 -2.09
C PHE A 84 -7.67 -6.79 -3.33
N ASP A 85 -6.96 -6.71 -4.45
CA ASP A 85 -7.28 -7.51 -5.65
C ASP A 85 -7.41 -9.00 -5.30
N GLU A 86 -6.44 -9.59 -4.58
CA GLU A 86 -6.47 -11.00 -4.16
C GLU A 86 -7.67 -11.32 -3.24
N ILE A 87 -8.05 -10.40 -2.34
CA ILE A 87 -9.20 -10.54 -1.45
C ILE A 87 -10.51 -10.50 -2.25
N PHE A 88 -10.65 -9.57 -3.19
CA PHE A 88 -11.85 -9.46 -4.02
C PHE A 88 -11.98 -10.63 -4.99
N GLU A 89 -10.88 -11.16 -5.52
CA GLU A 89 -10.89 -12.42 -6.26
C GLU A 89 -11.39 -13.58 -5.39
N ALA A 90 -11.01 -13.63 -4.10
CA ALA A 90 -11.53 -14.65 -3.18
C ALA A 90 -13.04 -14.48 -2.93
N PHE A 91 -13.51 -13.24 -2.79
CA PHE A 91 -14.94 -12.94 -2.65
C PHE A 91 -15.73 -13.40 -3.86
N TYR A 92 -15.27 -13.06 -5.06
CA TYR A 92 -15.95 -13.40 -6.32
C TYR A 92 -16.03 -14.92 -6.53
N ASN A 93 -14.96 -15.63 -6.21
CA ASN A 93 -14.88 -17.08 -6.40
C ASN A 93 -15.49 -17.89 -5.24
N GLY A 94 -15.94 -17.22 -4.16
CA GLY A 94 -16.35 -17.88 -2.92
C GLY A 94 -15.27 -18.77 -2.33
N SER A 95 -14.00 -18.43 -2.57
CA SER A 95 -12.84 -19.19 -2.11
C SER A 95 -12.31 -18.63 -0.80
N ARG A 96 -11.39 -19.36 -0.15
CA ARG A 96 -10.77 -18.89 1.10
C ARG A 96 -9.95 -17.62 0.84
N LEU A 97 -9.91 -16.75 1.85
CA LEU A 97 -9.01 -15.60 1.84
C LEU A 97 -7.56 -16.07 1.62
N PRO A 98 -6.72 -15.26 0.95
CA PRO A 98 -5.33 -15.60 0.73
C PRO A 98 -4.61 -15.82 2.06
N GLU A 99 -3.64 -16.73 2.06
CA GLU A 99 -2.83 -16.97 3.25
C GLU A 99 -1.88 -15.79 3.50
N VAL A 100 -1.68 -15.46 4.78
CA VAL A 100 -0.72 -14.44 5.18
C VAL A 100 0.71 -14.92 4.91
N ARG A 101 1.30 -14.48 3.79
CA ARG A 101 2.69 -14.76 3.43
C ARG A 101 3.61 -13.63 3.88
N LYS A 102 4.34 -13.84 4.98
CA LYS A 102 5.36 -12.88 5.44
C LYS A 102 6.61 -13.02 4.57
N ARG A 103 6.98 -11.94 3.86
CA ARG A 103 8.28 -11.86 3.16
C ARG A 103 9.42 -11.57 4.14
N ALA A 104 10.62 -12.05 3.81
CA ALA A 104 11.84 -11.69 4.53
C ALA A 104 12.19 -10.22 4.26
N ARG A 105 12.32 -9.43 5.33
CA ARG A 105 12.59 -7.99 5.26
C ARG A 105 14.08 -7.75 5.30
N LEU A 106 14.70 -7.69 4.12
CA LEU A 106 16.15 -7.62 3.99
C LEU A 106 16.70 -6.19 3.97
N LEU A 107 15.84 -5.19 3.78
CA LEU A 107 16.24 -3.80 3.59
C LEU A 107 15.93 -2.93 4.81
N TRP A 108 16.85 -2.01 5.10
CA TRP A 108 16.67 -1.03 6.15
C TRP A 108 16.15 0.30 5.57
N PRO A 109 15.22 1.01 6.23
CA PRO A 109 14.54 0.64 7.47
C PRO A 109 13.38 -0.32 7.21
N ALA A 110 13.32 -1.40 7.99
CA ALA A 110 12.20 -2.33 7.95
C ALA A 110 10.98 -1.72 8.66
N ILE A 111 9.86 -1.60 7.95
CA ILE A 111 8.58 -1.14 8.53
C ILE A 111 8.03 -2.26 9.41
N SER A 112 7.80 -2.01 10.69
CA SER A 112 7.20 -3.00 11.61
C SER A 112 5.77 -3.35 11.18
N LEU A 113 5.48 -4.66 11.01
CA LEU A 113 4.13 -5.12 10.67
C LEU A 113 3.16 -4.68 11.76
N ASP A 114 3.48 -5.02 13.00
CA ASP A 114 2.62 -4.81 14.16
C ASP A 114 2.32 -3.32 14.36
N ARG A 115 3.32 -2.45 14.11
CA ARG A 115 3.15 -1.00 14.20
C ARG A 115 2.17 -0.48 13.15
N LEU A 116 2.29 -0.94 11.91
CA LEU A 116 1.41 -0.51 10.83
C LEU A 116 0.00 -1.09 11.04
N GLU A 117 -0.09 -2.38 11.39
CA GLU A 117 -1.34 -3.09 11.67
C GLU A 117 -2.11 -2.41 12.80
N HIS A 118 -1.44 -2.01 13.88
CA HIS A 118 -2.08 -1.34 15.02
C HIS A 118 -2.78 -0.02 14.62
N LYS A 119 -2.26 0.68 13.60
CA LYS A 119 -2.87 1.90 13.08
C LYS A 119 -3.93 1.63 12.01
N VAL A 120 -3.67 0.67 11.14
CA VAL A 120 -4.50 0.33 9.98
C VAL A 120 -5.78 -0.40 10.39
N ARG A 121 -5.68 -1.36 11.32
CA ARG A 121 -6.79 -2.21 11.74
C ARG A 121 -8.03 -1.46 12.23
N PRO A 122 -7.96 -0.53 13.20
CA PRO A 122 -9.15 0.15 13.68
C PRO A 122 -9.86 0.94 12.57
N VAL A 123 -9.12 1.40 11.57
CA VAL A 123 -9.65 2.20 10.45
C VAL A 123 -10.37 1.30 9.46
N ILE A 124 -9.73 0.21 9.02
CA ILE A 124 -10.33 -0.81 8.14
C ILE A 124 -11.60 -1.38 8.78
N VAL A 125 -11.53 -1.81 10.04
CA VAL A 125 -12.70 -2.37 10.74
C VAL A 125 -13.82 -1.35 10.83
N LYS A 126 -13.52 -0.10 11.20
CA LYS A 126 -14.53 0.96 11.33
C LYS A 126 -15.20 1.31 10.00
N GLU A 127 -14.43 1.39 8.91
CA GLU A 127 -14.96 1.77 7.60
C GLU A 127 -15.76 0.61 6.99
N TYR A 128 -15.21 -0.60 6.94
CA TYR A 128 -15.89 -1.74 6.32
C TYR A 128 -17.00 -2.37 7.17
N ALA A 129 -17.02 -2.15 8.49
CA ALA A 129 -18.16 -2.59 9.31
C ALA A 129 -19.47 -1.87 8.93
N ARG A 130 -19.40 -0.76 8.20
CA ARG A 130 -20.57 0.00 7.72
C ARG A 130 -21.00 -0.40 6.30
N GLU A 131 -20.17 -1.19 5.62
CA GLU A 131 -20.38 -1.59 4.24
C GLU A 131 -21.16 -2.91 4.18
N LYS A 132 -22.42 -2.83 3.75
CA LYS A 132 -23.30 -4.01 3.62
C LYS A 132 -22.76 -5.07 2.67
N SER A 133 -21.96 -4.67 1.67
CA SER A 133 -21.32 -5.59 0.73
C SER A 133 -20.40 -6.59 1.46
N PHE A 134 -19.60 -6.12 2.43
CA PHE A 134 -18.73 -6.97 3.23
C PHE A 134 -19.52 -7.88 4.17
N GLU A 135 -20.60 -7.39 4.76
CA GLU A 135 -21.49 -8.20 5.60
C GLU A 135 -22.14 -9.34 4.79
N ASN A 136 -22.65 -9.03 3.59
CA ASN A 136 -23.23 -10.04 2.70
C ASN A 136 -22.19 -11.11 2.31
N VAL A 137 -21.00 -10.68 1.86
CA VAL A 137 -19.92 -11.61 1.52
C VAL A 137 -19.54 -12.51 2.70
N TYR A 138 -19.48 -11.94 3.91
CA TYR A 138 -19.23 -12.70 5.12
C TYR A 138 -20.31 -13.77 5.35
N VAL A 139 -21.58 -13.39 5.32
CA VAL A 139 -22.71 -14.31 5.54
C VAL A 139 -22.75 -15.42 4.49
N ASP A 140 -22.52 -15.08 3.23
CA ASP A 140 -22.69 -15.98 2.10
C ASP A 140 -21.51 -16.96 1.93
N HIS A 141 -20.28 -16.50 2.20
CA HIS A 141 -19.08 -17.26 1.84
C HIS A 141 -18.16 -17.59 3.02
N PHE A 142 -18.10 -16.75 4.06
CA PHE A 142 -17.04 -16.83 5.08
C PHE A 142 -17.53 -17.13 6.50
N LYS A 143 -18.83 -17.15 6.76
CA LYS A 143 -19.42 -17.42 8.09
C LYS A 143 -19.05 -18.80 8.67
N ARG A 144 -18.60 -19.73 7.82
CA ARG A 144 -18.13 -21.06 8.26
C ARG A 144 -16.66 -21.07 8.68
N ASP A 145 -15.88 -20.10 8.21
CA ASP A 145 -14.44 -20.02 8.43
C ASP A 145 -14.05 -19.01 9.52
N TYR A 146 -14.96 -18.10 9.90
CA TYR A 146 -14.75 -17.08 10.94
C TYR A 146 -15.92 -17.07 11.92
N ASP A 147 -15.64 -16.89 13.21
CA ASP A 147 -16.64 -16.92 14.27
C ASP A 147 -17.49 -15.64 14.29
N SER A 148 -16.96 -14.54 13.75
CA SER A 148 -17.64 -13.25 13.70
C SER A 148 -17.24 -12.41 12.48
N PHE A 149 -18.10 -11.45 12.13
CA PHE A 149 -17.82 -10.48 11.07
C PHE A 149 -16.60 -9.60 11.42
N GLU A 150 -16.42 -9.27 12.71
CA GLU A 150 -15.26 -8.51 13.18
C GLU A 150 -13.94 -9.28 13.00
N GLU A 151 -13.94 -10.59 13.24
CA GLU A 151 -12.78 -11.47 13.01
C GLU A 151 -12.43 -11.54 11.51
N PHE A 152 -13.45 -11.62 10.65
CA PHE A 152 -13.28 -11.56 9.20
C PHE A 152 -12.64 -10.24 8.76
N LEU A 153 -13.15 -9.09 9.23
CA LEU A 153 -12.56 -7.77 8.94
C LEU A 153 -11.15 -7.61 9.51
N THR A 154 -10.87 -8.20 10.68
CA THR A 154 -9.53 -8.24 11.27
C THR A 154 -8.55 -9.01 10.38
N SER A 155 -9.00 -10.12 9.80
CA SER A 155 -8.19 -10.92 8.89
C SER A 155 -7.88 -10.19 7.58
N ILE A 156 -8.88 -9.48 7.02
CA ILE A 156 -8.70 -8.58 5.88
C ILE A 156 -7.67 -7.50 6.21
N SER A 157 -7.79 -6.85 7.36
CA SER A 157 -6.85 -5.80 7.77
C SER A 157 -5.40 -6.31 7.83
N LYS A 158 -5.21 -7.51 8.37
CA LYS A 158 -3.89 -8.13 8.47
C LYS A 158 -3.31 -8.41 7.09
N LEU A 159 -4.10 -8.95 6.17
CA LEU A 159 -3.69 -9.21 4.79
C LEU A 159 -3.25 -7.91 4.10
N VAL A 160 -4.11 -6.90 4.13
CA VAL A 160 -3.83 -5.60 3.50
C VAL A 160 -2.58 -4.95 4.10
N THR A 161 -2.37 -5.06 5.41
CA THR A 161 -1.15 -4.57 6.07
C THR A 161 0.10 -5.30 5.57
N VAL A 162 0.01 -6.62 5.35
CA VAL A 162 1.11 -7.43 4.79
C VAL A 162 1.40 -7.03 3.34
N GLY A 163 0.35 -6.78 2.55
CA GLY A 163 0.47 -6.19 1.21
C GLY A 163 1.19 -4.85 1.26
N ALA A 164 0.77 -3.94 2.15
CA ALA A 164 1.38 -2.63 2.31
C ALA A 164 2.86 -2.69 2.67
N VAL A 165 3.25 -3.52 3.64
CA VAL A 165 4.67 -3.71 3.96
C VAL A 165 5.43 -4.26 2.75
N SER A 166 4.89 -5.25 2.04
CA SER A 166 5.56 -5.86 0.90
C SER A 166 5.79 -4.85 -0.23
N GLY A 167 4.78 -4.03 -0.54
CA GLY A 167 4.92 -2.98 -1.53
C GLY A 167 5.90 -1.88 -1.13
N ALA A 168 5.98 -1.55 0.16
CA ALA A 168 6.98 -0.63 0.68
C ALA A 168 8.40 -1.18 0.55
N ASP A 169 8.61 -2.45 0.88
CA ASP A 169 9.89 -3.14 0.74
C ASP A 169 10.33 -3.21 -0.73
N ASP A 170 9.41 -3.55 -1.65
CA ASP A 170 9.67 -3.58 -3.09
C ASP A 170 10.05 -2.19 -3.62
N ALA A 171 9.38 -1.13 -3.15
CA ALA A 171 9.72 0.24 -3.52
C ALA A 171 11.07 0.68 -2.94
N LEU A 172 11.38 0.30 -1.70
CA LEU A 172 12.64 0.57 -1.06
C LEU A 172 13.79 -0.13 -1.80
N GLU A 173 13.60 -1.36 -2.26
CA GLU A 173 14.57 -2.06 -3.09
C GLU A 173 14.90 -1.28 -4.37
N ARG A 174 13.87 -0.78 -5.06
CA ARG A 174 14.07 0.04 -6.27
C ARG A 174 14.84 1.33 -5.96
N VAL A 175 14.57 1.97 -4.83
CA VAL A 175 15.33 3.14 -4.37
C VAL A 175 16.79 2.77 -4.13
N TYR A 176 17.07 1.72 -3.35
CA TYR A 176 18.43 1.26 -3.07
C TYR A 176 19.20 0.96 -4.36
N ARG A 177 18.58 0.24 -5.30
CA ARG A 177 19.18 -0.05 -6.61
C ARG A 177 19.49 1.22 -7.39
N ALA A 178 18.57 2.19 -7.41
CA ALA A 178 18.79 3.47 -8.08
C ALA A 178 19.96 4.26 -7.46
N LEU A 179 20.03 4.29 -6.12
CA LEU A 179 21.09 4.99 -5.39
C LEU A 179 22.46 4.32 -5.60
N LEU A 180 22.54 2.99 -5.50
CA LEU A 180 23.78 2.24 -5.74
C LEU A 180 24.31 2.44 -7.17
N ASN A 181 23.41 2.51 -8.14
CA ASN A 181 23.76 2.72 -9.55
C ASN A 181 23.86 4.21 -9.94
N ARG A 182 23.69 5.15 -9.00
CA ARG A 182 23.70 6.60 -9.24
C ARG A 182 22.71 7.06 -10.32
N GLN A 183 21.56 6.40 -10.40
CA GLN A 183 20.51 6.67 -11.38
C GLN A 183 19.48 7.68 -10.85
N ALA A 184 18.55 8.16 -11.68
CA ALA A 184 17.41 8.92 -11.16
C ALA A 184 16.57 8.06 -10.19
N LEU A 185 15.95 8.68 -9.19
CA LEU A 185 15.01 7.97 -8.31
C LEU A 185 13.84 7.42 -9.15
N PRO A 186 13.32 6.23 -8.80
CA PRO A 186 12.17 5.68 -9.51
C PRO A 186 10.96 6.60 -9.34
N PRO A 187 10.08 6.70 -10.36
CA PRO A 187 8.91 7.55 -10.27
C PRO A 187 7.96 7.02 -9.19
N ALA A 188 7.46 7.92 -8.35
CA ALA A 188 6.39 7.61 -7.41
C ALA A 188 5.06 7.62 -8.18
N ARG A 189 4.64 6.45 -8.66
CA ARG A 189 3.35 6.27 -9.33
C ARG A 189 2.55 5.21 -8.61
N ARG A 190 1.39 5.60 -8.11
CA ARG A 190 0.36 4.63 -7.73
C ARG A 190 -0.20 4.00 -8.99
N ARG A 191 -0.49 2.71 -8.92
CA ARG A 191 -1.13 1.91 -9.95
C ARG A 191 -2.42 1.43 -9.32
N ALA A 192 -3.40 2.33 -9.22
CA ALA A 192 -4.74 1.93 -8.78
C ALA A 192 -5.17 0.75 -9.66
N ARG A 193 -5.39 -0.40 -9.03
CA ARG A 193 -5.84 -1.60 -9.72
C ARG A 193 -7.35 -1.72 -9.56
N ARG A 194 -7.95 -2.28 -10.60
CA ARG A 194 -9.40 -2.32 -10.78
C ARG A 194 -10.00 -3.32 -9.79
N LEU A 195 -10.62 -2.81 -8.74
CA LEU A 195 -11.55 -3.57 -7.91
C LEU A 195 -12.89 -3.68 -8.66
N LYS A 196 -12.92 -4.44 -9.76
CA LYS A 196 -14.16 -4.66 -10.52
C LYS A 196 -14.86 -5.94 -10.06
N ILE A 197 -16.13 -5.76 -9.68
CA ILE A 197 -17.22 -6.68 -10.01
C ILE A 197 -17.85 -6.18 -11.31
#